data_AF-A0AAD3NQS8-F1
#
_entry.id   AF-A0AAD3NQS8-F1
#
_cell.length_a   1.000
_cell.length_b   1.000
_cell.length_c   1.000
_cell.angle_alpha   90.00
_cell.angle_beta   90.00
_cell.angle_gamma   90.00
#
_symmetry.space_group_name_H-M   'P 1'
#
loop_
_entity.id
_entity.type
_entity.pdbx_description
1 polymer ?
#
loop_
_entity_poly.entity_id
_entity_poly.type
_entity_poly.pdbx_seq_one_letter_code
_entity_poly.pdbx_strand_id
1 'polypeptide(L)'
;MLQVVGSTLVTVHTLQEREFIRQLANTSYHVWLGGYQEAQNHSWRWIDSSPYRISDWTIKREAKTEKPGVCMKMDPESGELYSALCEELQFYVCSINASSPAIPGRRMPDGDLKRSFSLFDVVWNQSNVAEVILRSSSFFNELKNGRPTELCYTSVTKHEVLYLDKVIITLEVLNSRLQEANDSVKSLLQDTLQHYKNITVRTKTSRPSGPTPGWLRDSLQSFHSVVLEDPIYWLVALWARASLHSLAREHLVPTSVNNTFYQEWREDSQKDVEWTQRFKSVLEKHQNKTHVQDAINIFREHMMNQKRFYMAVDCNP
;
A
#
# COMPACT_ATOMS: atom_id res chain seq x y z
N MET A 1 -3.88 -9.39 -8.29
CA MET A 1 -2.67 -9.37 -9.14
C MET A 1 -3.14 -9.10 -10.56
N LEU A 2 -2.95 -7.90 -11.10
CA LEU A 2 -3.16 -7.66 -12.54
C LEU A 2 -1.90 -8.18 -13.25
N GLN A 3 -1.92 -9.47 -13.61
CA GLN A 3 -1.08 -9.92 -14.71
C GLN A 3 -1.70 -9.35 -15.98
N VAL A 4 -0.99 -8.42 -16.64
CA VAL A 4 -1.24 -8.20 -18.06
C VAL A 4 -1.00 -9.56 -18.73
N VAL A 5 -1.92 -10.01 -19.58
CA VAL A 5 -1.78 -11.28 -20.29
C VAL A 5 -0.44 -11.29 -21.02
N GLY A 6 0.44 -12.24 -20.66
CA GLY A 6 1.80 -12.33 -21.21
C GLY A 6 2.88 -11.50 -20.48
N SER A 7 2.57 -10.91 -19.32
CA SER A 7 3.56 -10.25 -18.45
C SER A 7 4.09 -11.19 -17.36
N THR A 8 5.37 -11.03 -17.02
CA THR A 8 6.05 -11.76 -15.94
C THR A 8 6.90 -10.79 -15.13
N LEU A 9 7.28 -11.12 -13.89
CA LEU A 9 8.23 -10.30 -13.13
C LEU A 9 9.51 -10.09 -13.94
N VAL A 10 10.09 -8.89 -13.87
CA VAL A 10 11.25 -8.54 -14.69
C VAL A 10 12.45 -9.39 -14.33
N THR A 11 13.09 -9.93 -15.35
CA THR A 11 14.38 -10.62 -15.24
C THR A 11 15.47 -9.65 -15.67
N VAL A 12 16.58 -9.64 -14.95
CA VAL A 12 17.66 -8.67 -15.19
C VAL A 12 18.91 -9.44 -15.58
N HIS A 13 19.52 -9.07 -16.70
CA HIS A 13 20.68 -9.75 -17.28
C HIS A 13 21.91 -8.84 -17.41
N THR A 14 21.72 -7.53 -17.30
CA THR A 14 22.79 -6.53 -17.42
C THR A 14 22.70 -5.44 -16.34
N LEU A 15 23.83 -4.77 -16.08
CA LEU A 15 23.86 -3.62 -15.17
C LEU A 15 23.02 -2.46 -15.71
N GLN A 16 22.96 -2.28 -17.03
CA GLN A 16 22.13 -1.26 -17.67
C GLN A 16 20.65 -1.52 -17.43
N GLU A 17 20.20 -2.78 -17.55
CA GLU A 17 18.81 -3.14 -17.21
C GLU A 17 18.54 -2.91 -15.73
N ARG A 18 19.45 -3.29 -14.84
CA ARG A 18 19.27 -3.04 -13.40
C ARG A 18 19.10 -1.56 -13.11
N GLU A 19 19.94 -0.72 -13.70
CA GLU A 19 19.88 0.73 -13.55
C GLU A 19 18.60 1.31 -14.15
N PHE A 20 18.17 0.81 -15.30
CA PHE A 20 16.89 1.19 -15.90
C PHE A 20 15.72 0.83 -14.99
N ILE A 21 15.69 -0.39 -14.45
CA ILE A 21 14.65 -0.84 -13.52
C ILE A 21 14.68 -0.05 -12.22
N ARG A 22 15.87 0.32 -11.73
CA ARG A 22 16.05 1.18 -10.55
C ARG A 22 15.39 2.55 -10.77
N GLN A 23 15.64 3.17 -11.91
CA GLN A 23 15.02 4.44 -12.29
C GLN A 23 13.50 4.29 -12.53
N LEU A 24 13.06 3.18 -13.12
CA LEU A 24 11.66 2.90 -13.40
C LEU A 24 10.83 2.66 -12.14
N ALA A 25 11.41 2.00 -11.13
CA ALA A 25 10.71 1.65 -9.90
C ALA A 25 10.12 2.86 -9.18
N ASN A 26 10.81 4.01 -9.25
CA ASN A 26 10.38 5.31 -8.71
C ASN A 26 9.65 5.21 -7.36
N THR A 27 10.29 4.54 -6.40
CA THR A 27 9.77 4.31 -5.05
C THR A 27 10.95 4.24 -4.09
N SER A 28 10.72 4.49 -2.79
CA SER A 28 11.71 4.32 -1.72
C SER A 28 11.70 2.90 -1.12
N TYR A 29 10.85 2.01 -1.63
CA TYR A 29 10.71 0.65 -1.10
C TYR A 29 11.29 -0.40 -2.02
N HIS A 30 11.75 -1.50 -1.44
CA HIS A 30 12.21 -2.65 -2.20
C HIS A 30 11.14 -3.14 -3.19
N VAL A 31 11.59 -3.53 -4.38
CA VAL A 31 10.75 -4.06 -5.45
C VAL A 31 11.13 -5.51 -5.77
N TRP A 32 10.16 -6.39 -5.88
CA TRP A 32 10.31 -7.75 -6.39
C TRP A 32 10.73 -7.74 -7.85
N LEU A 33 11.70 -8.60 -8.14
CA LEU A 33 12.12 -9.00 -9.47
C LEU A 33 11.76 -10.48 -9.70
N GLY A 34 11.95 -10.96 -10.92
CA GLY A 34 11.69 -12.35 -11.30
C GLY A 34 12.73 -13.36 -10.83
N GLY A 35 13.57 -13.01 -9.85
CA GLY A 35 14.61 -13.89 -9.33
C GLY A 35 14.10 -14.71 -8.15
N TYR A 36 14.36 -16.01 -8.14
CA TYR A 36 14.03 -16.89 -7.02
C TYR A 36 15.14 -17.90 -6.78
N GLN A 37 15.23 -18.38 -5.54
CA GLN A 37 16.14 -19.42 -5.14
C GLN A 37 15.41 -20.77 -5.15
N GLU A 38 15.98 -21.74 -5.86
CA GLU A 38 15.52 -23.12 -5.81
C GLU A 38 15.66 -23.73 -4.42
N ALA A 39 14.61 -24.40 -3.95
CA ALA A 39 14.61 -25.02 -2.64
C ALA A 39 15.59 -26.20 -2.52
N GLN A 40 15.92 -26.89 -3.61
CA GLN A 40 16.71 -28.14 -3.57
C GLN A 40 18.22 -27.89 -3.55
N ASN A 41 18.70 -26.99 -4.42
CA ASN A 41 20.13 -26.77 -4.64
C ASN A 41 20.60 -25.36 -4.24
N HIS A 42 19.70 -24.53 -3.70
CA HIS A 42 19.96 -23.14 -3.30
C HIS A 42 20.51 -22.26 -4.44
N SER A 43 20.34 -22.66 -5.69
CA SER A 43 20.75 -21.88 -6.86
C SER A 43 19.71 -20.82 -7.20
N TRP A 44 20.18 -19.69 -7.71
CA TRP A 44 19.30 -18.62 -8.19
C TRP A 44 18.90 -18.88 -9.64
N ARG A 45 17.62 -18.69 -9.92
CA ARG A 45 17.05 -18.74 -11.26
C ARG A 45 16.16 -17.53 -11.51
N TRP A 46 16.07 -17.16 -12.78
CA TRP A 46 15.07 -16.25 -13.27
C TRP A 46 13.81 -17.01 -13.69
N ILE A 47 12.64 -16.40 -13.54
CA ILE A 47 11.36 -17.01 -13.93
C ILE A 47 11.22 -17.22 -15.44
N ASP A 48 12.03 -16.55 -16.27
CA ASP A 48 12.12 -16.78 -17.72
C ASP A 48 12.97 -18.01 -18.08
N SER A 49 13.44 -18.77 -17.07
CA SER A 49 14.33 -19.92 -17.18
C SER A 49 15.74 -19.59 -17.67
N SER A 50 16.12 -18.32 -17.75
CA SER A 50 17.49 -17.93 -18.08
C SER A 50 18.44 -18.20 -16.89
N PRO A 51 19.72 -18.52 -17.17
CA PRO A 51 20.69 -18.80 -16.12
C PRO A 51 21.05 -17.50 -15.37
N TYR A 52 21.07 -17.58 -14.04
CA TYR A 52 21.65 -16.53 -13.22
C TYR A 52 23.17 -16.52 -13.42
N ARG A 53 23.71 -15.49 -14.06
CA ARG A 53 25.16 -15.38 -14.28
C ARG A 53 25.85 -15.01 -12.96
N ILE A 54 26.46 -16.02 -12.35
CA ILE A 54 27.10 -15.99 -11.03
C ILE A 54 28.22 -14.92 -10.90
N SER A 55 28.78 -14.43 -12.00
CA SER A 55 30.02 -13.63 -11.96
C SER A 55 29.87 -12.16 -11.59
N ASP A 56 28.68 -11.57 -11.63
CA ASP A 56 28.59 -10.10 -11.60
C ASP A 56 27.86 -9.53 -10.37
N TRP A 57 26.92 -10.24 -9.74
CA TRP A 57 26.04 -9.65 -8.72
C TRP A 57 26.02 -10.42 -7.40
N THR A 58 26.37 -9.73 -6.31
CA THR A 58 26.24 -10.24 -4.95
C THR A 58 24.83 -9.97 -4.43
N ILE A 59 24.08 -11.02 -4.11
CA ILE A 59 22.80 -10.90 -3.40
C ILE A 59 23.08 -10.83 -1.90
N LYS A 60 22.68 -9.74 -1.26
CA LYS A 60 22.77 -9.60 0.19
C LYS A 60 21.64 -10.39 0.85
N ARG A 61 21.99 -11.31 1.75
CA ARG A 61 21.00 -12.07 2.51
C ARG A 61 20.52 -11.25 3.71
N GLU A 62 19.21 -11.04 3.84
CA GLU A 62 18.66 -10.48 5.08
C GLU A 62 18.75 -11.52 6.20
N ALA A 63 19.20 -11.07 7.38
CA ALA A 63 19.57 -11.90 8.53
C ALA A 63 18.47 -12.85 9.08
N LYS A 64 17.24 -12.80 8.55
CA LYS A 64 16.09 -13.60 8.97
C LYS A 64 15.78 -14.81 8.07
N THR A 65 16.56 -15.07 7.02
CA THR A 65 16.24 -16.11 6.02
C THR A 65 17.15 -17.34 6.13
N GLU A 66 16.81 -18.26 7.04
CA GLU A 66 17.40 -19.62 7.09
C GLU A 66 16.60 -20.66 6.27
N LYS A 67 15.40 -20.31 5.79
CA LYS A 67 14.55 -21.23 5.03
C LYS A 67 14.93 -21.26 3.54
N PRO A 68 14.95 -22.45 2.89
CA PRO A 68 15.07 -22.57 1.44
C PRO A 68 13.82 -22.01 0.74
N GLY A 69 13.98 -21.47 -0.48
CA GLY A 69 12.87 -20.92 -1.28
C GLY A 69 12.61 -19.42 -1.05
N VAL A 70 13.64 -18.60 -1.24
CA VAL A 70 13.56 -17.13 -1.14
C VAL A 70 13.41 -16.47 -2.52
N CYS A 71 12.86 -15.27 -2.56
CA CYS A 71 12.69 -14.46 -3.76
C CYS A 71 13.65 -13.26 -3.74
N MET A 72 13.89 -12.67 -4.91
CA MET A 72 14.80 -11.55 -5.12
C MET A 72 14.07 -10.21 -5.15
N LYS A 73 14.44 -9.32 -4.23
CA LYS A 73 14.01 -7.92 -4.25
C LYS A 73 15.21 -7.00 -4.52
N MET A 74 14.95 -5.82 -5.07
CA MET A 74 15.95 -4.78 -5.31
C MET A 74 15.63 -3.55 -4.48
N ASP A 75 16.65 -2.96 -3.87
CA ASP A 75 16.55 -1.61 -3.31
C ASP A 75 16.58 -0.58 -4.46
N PRO A 76 15.52 0.21 -4.67
CA PRO A 76 15.46 1.21 -5.73
C PRO A 76 16.39 2.42 -5.51
N GLU A 77 16.87 2.67 -4.29
CA GLU A 77 17.83 3.76 -4.06
C GLU A 77 19.23 3.33 -4.50
N SER A 78 19.72 2.20 -3.99
CA SER A 78 21.09 1.71 -4.24
C SER A 78 21.23 0.82 -5.48
N GLY A 79 20.14 0.19 -5.93
CA GLY A 79 20.16 -0.86 -6.95
C GLY A 79 20.69 -2.22 -6.43
N GLU A 80 20.90 -2.35 -5.12
CA GLU A 80 21.37 -3.60 -4.51
C GLU A 80 20.28 -4.68 -4.50
N LEU A 81 20.70 -5.94 -4.66
CA LEU A 81 19.81 -7.10 -4.69
C LEU A 81 19.81 -7.79 -3.33
N TYR A 82 18.63 -8.13 -2.84
CA TYR A 82 18.40 -8.78 -1.57
C TYR A 82 17.55 -10.04 -1.73
N SER A 83 17.77 -11.00 -0.83
CA SER A 83 16.89 -12.16 -0.69
C SER A 83 15.90 -11.98 0.44
N ALA A 84 14.64 -12.34 0.20
CA ALA A 84 13.54 -12.25 1.16
C ALA A 84 12.60 -13.43 1.02
N LEU A 85 11.77 -13.71 2.03
CA LEU A 85 10.73 -14.74 1.89
C LEU A 85 9.78 -14.30 0.78
N CYS A 86 9.45 -15.20 -0.16
CA CYS A 86 8.57 -14.87 -1.29
C CYS A 86 7.17 -14.39 -0.87
N GLU A 87 6.77 -14.71 0.37
CA GLU A 87 5.52 -14.31 0.99
C GLU A 87 5.55 -12.87 1.55
N GLU A 88 6.74 -12.25 1.60
CA GLU A 88 6.85 -10.82 1.88
C GLU A 88 6.11 -10.04 0.79
N LEU A 89 5.32 -9.06 1.20
CA LEU A 89 4.74 -8.16 0.22
C LEU A 89 5.74 -7.04 -0.04
N GLN A 90 6.09 -6.90 -1.31
CA GLN A 90 6.87 -5.81 -1.85
C GLN A 90 6.17 -5.30 -3.10
N PHE A 91 6.55 -4.11 -3.53
CA PHE A 91 6.27 -3.66 -4.90
C PHE A 91 6.88 -4.64 -5.90
N TYR A 92 6.55 -4.54 -7.18
CA TYR A 92 7.13 -5.43 -8.18
C TYR A 92 7.24 -4.73 -9.51
N VAL A 93 8.25 -5.12 -10.27
CA VAL A 93 8.44 -4.65 -11.64
C VAL A 93 8.21 -5.81 -12.59
N CYS A 94 7.37 -5.60 -13.60
CA CYS A 94 7.04 -6.60 -14.62
C CYS A 94 7.70 -6.27 -15.97
N SER A 95 7.90 -7.30 -16.78
CA SER A 95 8.31 -7.22 -18.17
C SER A 95 7.32 -7.93 -19.09
N ILE A 96 7.33 -7.55 -20.36
CA ILE A 96 6.50 -8.11 -21.44
C ILE A 96 7.40 -8.36 -22.64
N ASN A 97 7.23 -9.50 -23.31
CA ASN A 97 7.97 -9.82 -24.52
C ASN A 97 7.58 -8.88 -25.66
N ALA A 98 8.57 -8.20 -26.25
CA ALA A 98 8.36 -7.27 -27.36
C ALA A 98 7.79 -7.93 -28.64
N SER A 99 7.93 -9.26 -28.76
CA SER A 99 7.48 -10.09 -29.89
C SER A 99 6.14 -10.81 -29.68
N SER A 100 5.58 -10.76 -28.46
CA SER A 100 4.13 -10.97 -28.33
C SER A 100 3.46 -9.88 -29.15
N PRO A 101 2.32 -10.07 -29.83
CA PRO A 101 1.56 -8.94 -30.31
C PRO A 101 1.29 -8.11 -29.08
N ALA A 102 2.07 -7.04 -28.94
CA ALA A 102 1.64 -5.90 -28.20
C ALA A 102 0.28 -5.64 -28.85
N ILE A 103 -0.81 -5.96 -28.14
CA ILE A 103 -1.81 -4.91 -27.95
C ILE A 103 -0.90 -3.74 -27.64
N PRO A 104 -0.74 -2.76 -28.56
CA PRO A 104 0.19 -1.68 -28.33
C PRO A 104 -0.12 -1.29 -26.91
N GLY A 105 0.83 -1.51 -25.99
CA GLY A 105 0.78 -0.85 -24.71
C GLY A 105 0.72 0.55 -25.21
N ARG A 106 -0.50 1.11 -25.27
CA ARG A 106 -0.70 2.38 -25.91
C ARG A 106 0.36 3.17 -25.18
N ARG A 107 1.31 3.78 -25.90
CA ARG A 107 1.78 5.06 -25.42
C ARG A 107 0.46 5.82 -25.36
N MET A 108 -0.25 5.71 -24.24
CA MET A 108 -1.48 6.44 -24.06
C MET A 108 -0.90 7.84 -24.02
N PRO A 109 -1.22 8.69 -24.99
CA PRO A 109 -1.14 10.10 -24.70
C PRO A 109 -1.83 10.23 -23.34
N ASP A 110 -1.17 10.85 -22.37
CA ASP A 110 -1.68 11.03 -21.00
C ASP A 110 -3.13 11.58 -20.97
N GLY A 111 -3.63 12.11 -22.11
CA GLY A 111 -5.00 12.51 -22.37
C GLY A 111 -6.05 11.42 -22.71
N ASP A 112 -5.69 10.21 -23.16
CA ASP A 112 -6.67 9.20 -23.64
C ASP A 112 -7.19 8.25 -22.54
N LEU A 113 -6.43 8.05 -21.46
CA LEU A 113 -6.88 7.22 -20.32
C LEU A 113 -8.03 7.90 -19.55
N LYS A 114 -7.99 9.25 -19.49
CA LYS A 114 -8.91 10.11 -18.74
C LYS A 114 -10.35 10.13 -19.27
N ARG A 115 -10.60 9.60 -20.47
CA ARG A 115 -11.93 9.70 -21.13
C ARG A 115 -12.74 8.41 -21.12
N SER A 116 -12.14 7.26 -20.79
CA SER A 116 -12.82 5.96 -20.87
C SER A 116 -12.85 5.17 -19.56
N PHE A 117 -11.96 5.46 -18.60
CA PHE A 117 -11.91 4.74 -17.33
C PHE A 117 -11.81 5.72 -16.16
N SER A 118 -12.52 5.43 -15.06
CA SER A 118 -12.43 6.22 -13.83
C SER A 118 -11.03 6.08 -13.23
N LEU A 119 -10.40 7.20 -12.87
CA LEU A 119 -9.12 7.21 -12.12
C LEU A 119 -9.23 6.34 -10.86
N PHE A 120 -10.38 6.39 -10.18
CA PHE A 120 -10.63 5.59 -8.99
C PHE A 120 -10.53 4.09 -9.29
N ASP A 121 -11.23 3.62 -10.33
CA ASP A 121 -11.23 2.21 -10.69
C ASP A 121 -9.84 1.74 -11.15
N VAL A 122 -9.12 2.59 -11.89
CA VAL A 122 -7.75 2.30 -12.34
C VAL A 122 -6.81 2.16 -11.15
N VAL A 123 -6.80 3.13 -10.23
CA VAL A 123 -5.92 3.12 -9.06
C VAL A 123 -6.24 1.94 -8.15
N TRP A 124 -7.52 1.68 -7.87
CA TRP A 124 -7.94 0.53 -7.07
C TRP A 124 -7.47 -0.78 -7.73
N ASN A 125 -7.85 -1.04 -8.99
CA ASN A 125 -7.58 -2.33 -9.61
C ASN A 125 -6.08 -2.61 -9.80
N GLN A 126 -5.28 -1.57 -10.08
CA GLN A 126 -3.83 -1.72 -10.27
C GLN A 126 -3.05 -1.84 -8.96
N SER A 127 -3.57 -1.34 -7.84
CA SER A 127 -2.81 -1.23 -6.60
C SER A 127 -3.44 -1.98 -5.41
N ASN A 128 -4.54 -2.70 -5.63
CA ASN A 128 -5.24 -3.41 -4.58
C ASN A 128 -4.47 -4.64 -4.07
N VAL A 129 -3.90 -4.48 -2.87
CA VAL A 129 -3.39 -5.57 -2.02
C VAL A 129 -4.29 -5.84 -0.82
N ALA A 130 -5.48 -5.21 -0.75
CA ALA A 130 -6.41 -5.26 0.37
C ALA A 130 -6.82 -6.69 0.70
N GLU A 131 -7.19 -7.51 -0.29
CA GLU A 131 -7.53 -8.92 -0.04
C GLU A 131 -6.40 -9.70 0.64
N VAL A 132 -5.15 -9.43 0.25
CA VAL A 132 -3.99 -10.07 0.88
C VAL A 132 -3.87 -9.62 2.33
N ILE A 133 -4.10 -8.34 2.62
CA ILE A 133 -4.12 -7.81 3.99
C ILE A 133 -5.20 -8.51 4.82
N LEU A 134 -6.44 -8.59 4.30
CA LEU A 134 -7.56 -9.23 4.99
C LEU A 134 -7.30 -10.72 5.30
N ARG A 135 -6.57 -11.42 4.42
CA ARG A 135 -6.25 -12.85 4.60
C ARG A 135 -5.05 -13.11 5.51
N SER A 136 -4.08 -12.19 5.55
CA SER A 136 -2.80 -12.40 6.25
C SER A 136 -2.74 -11.80 7.66
N SER A 137 -3.66 -10.90 8.01
CA SER A 137 -3.70 -10.29 9.35
C SER A 137 -4.39 -11.19 10.36
N SER A 138 -3.76 -11.38 11.52
CA SER A 138 -4.35 -12.06 12.69
C SER A 138 -5.64 -11.38 13.14
N PHE A 139 -5.66 -10.04 13.17
CA PHE A 139 -6.84 -9.25 13.53
C PHE A 139 -8.02 -9.50 12.60
N PHE A 140 -7.82 -9.41 11.28
CA PHE A 140 -8.91 -9.64 10.32
C PHE A 140 -9.40 -11.09 10.33
N ASN A 141 -8.51 -12.06 10.61
CA ASN A 141 -8.92 -13.43 10.83
C ASN A 141 -9.81 -13.58 12.08
N GLU A 142 -9.45 -12.97 13.22
CA GLU A 142 -10.31 -12.99 14.41
C GLU A 142 -11.64 -12.27 14.18
N LEU A 143 -11.61 -11.13 13.49
CA LEU A 143 -12.80 -10.36 13.12
C LEU A 143 -13.77 -11.21 12.29
N LYS A 144 -13.25 -11.91 11.28
CA LYS A 144 -14.02 -12.84 10.43
C LYS A 144 -14.65 -13.98 11.22
N ASN A 145 -13.93 -14.48 12.22
CA ASN A 145 -14.34 -15.63 13.03
C ASN A 145 -15.25 -15.27 14.21
N GLY A 146 -15.62 -13.99 14.37
CA GLY A 146 -16.50 -13.59 15.49
C GLY A 146 -15.79 -13.50 16.83
N ARG A 147 -14.44 -13.57 16.89
CA ARG A 147 -13.67 -13.85 18.11
C ARG A 147 -12.52 -12.88 18.47
N PRO A 148 -12.50 -11.59 18.07
CA PRO A 148 -11.44 -10.69 18.48
C PRO A 148 -11.45 -10.51 20.01
N THR A 149 -10.29 -10.76 20.62
CA THR A 149 -10.10 -10.56 22.07
C THR A 149 -10.06 -9.06 22.40
N GLU A 150 -10.39 -8.71 23.64
CA GLU A 150 -10.29 -7.31 24.12
C GLU A 150 -8.85 -6.77 23.98
N LEU A 151 -7.85 -7.63 24.22
CA LEU A 151 -6.43 -7.31 24.03
C LEU A 151 -6.08 -7.02 22.56
N CYS A 152 -6.53 -7.88 21.65
CA CYS A 152 -6.37 -7.72 20.20
C CYS A 152 -6.97 -6.40 19.72
N TYR A 153 -8.21 -6.11 20.14
CA TYR A 153 -8.86 -4.85 19.78
C TYR A 153 -8.15 -3.64 20.37
N THR A 154 -7.79 -3.68 21.65
CA THR A 154 -7.04 -2.61 22.32
C THR A 154 -5.70 -2.35 21.63
N SER A 155 -5.04 -3.40 21.11
CA SER A 155 -3.81 -3.29 20.34
C SER A 155 -4.02 -2.51 19.04
N VAL A 156 -5.02 -2.90 18.23
CA VAL A 156 -5.39 -2.18 16.98
C VAL A 156 -5.67 -0.72 17.28
N THR A 157 -6.53 -0.47 18.27
CA THR A 157 -6.97 0.88 18.64
C THR A 157 -5.81 1.77 19.08
N LYS A 158 -4.84 1.23 19.85
CA LYS A 158 -3.61 1.96 20.21
C LYS A 158 -2.74 2.28 19.00
N HIS A 159 -2.55 1.32 18.09
CA HIS A 159 -1.78 1.53 16.87
C HIS A 159 -2.46 2.60 15.99
N GLU A 160 -3.78 2.55 15.90
CA GLU A 160 -4.58 3.49 15.11
C GLU A 160 -4.47 4.92 15.66
N VAL A 161 -4.60 5.11 16.97
CA VAL A 161 -4.42 6.43 17.59
C VAL A 161 -3.01 6.96 17.33
N LEU A 162 -1.97 6.12 17.42
CA LEU A 162 -0.60 6.53 17.11
C LEU A 162 -0.43 6.99 15.67
N TYR A 163 -1.00 6.26 14.72
CA TYR A 163 -0.98 6.61 13.32
C TYR A 163 -1.73 7.93 13.07
N LEU A 164 -2.97 8.02 13.54
CA LEU A 164 -3.83 9.19 13.31
C LEU A 164 -3.28 10.45 13.97
N ASP A 165 -2.72 10.38 15.19
CA ASP A 165 -2.09 11.52 15.85
C ASP A 165 -1.03 12.19 14.98
N LYS A 166 -0.23 11.37 14.28
CA LYS A 166 0.85 11.86 13.43
C LYS A 166 0.34 12.38 12.09
N VAL A 167 -0.61 11.68 11.47
CA VAL A 167 -1.26 12.12 10.23
C VAL A 167 -2.03 13.43 10.43
N ILE A 168 -2.71 13.60 11.57
CA ILE A 168 -3.41 14.83 11.95
C ILE A 168 -2.45 16.01 11.95
N ILE A 169 -1.29 15.90 12.61
CA ILE A 169 -0.28 16.96 12.66
C ILE A 169 0.17 17.34 11.25
N THR A 170 0.43 16.35 10.39
CA THR A 170 0.87 16.63 9.01
C THR A 170 -0.24 17.27 8.19
N LEU A 171 -1.49 16.84 8.36
CA LEU A 171 -2.66 17.44 7.72
C LEU A 171 -2.92 18.87 8.18
N GLU A 172 -2.67 19.21 9.45
CA GLU A 172 -2.76 20.59 9.93
C GLU A 172 -1.77 21.50 9.22
N VAL A 173 -0.53 21.05 9.07
CA VAL A 173 0.51 21.81 8.33
C VAL A 173 0.11 21.97 6.88
N LEU A 174 -0.32 20.90 6.20
CA LEU A 174 -0.78 20.97 4.81
C LEU A 174 -1.94 21.96 4.65
N ASN A 175 -3.00 21.82 5.46
CA ASN A 175 -4.18 22.68 5.38
C ASN A 175 -3.84 24.15 5.62
N SER A 176 -2.85 24.45 6.47
CA SER A 176 -2.40 25.84 6.71
C SER A 176 -1.73 26.50 5.49
N ARG A 177 -1.20 25.68 4.56
CA ARG A 177 -0.48 26.15 3.35
C ARG A 177 -1.36 26.27 2.11
N LEU A 178 -2.54 25.63 2.09
CA LEU A 178 -3.45 25.66 0.94
C LEU A 178 -4.17 27.02 0.85
N GLN A 179 -3.95 27.76 -0.23
CA GLN A 179 -4.42 29.16 -0.39
C GLN A 179 -5.85 29.28 -0.93
N GLU A 180 -6.38 28.31 -1.68
CA GLU A 180 -7.70 28.44 -2.34
C GLU A 180 -8.87 28.07 -1.42
N ALA A 181 -9.88 28.93 -1.29
CA ALA A 181 -11.03 28.70 -0.39
C ALA A 181 -12.13 27.81 -1.00
N ASN A 182 -12.21 27.69 -2.33
CA ASN A 182 -13.27 26.97 -3.06
C ASN A 182 -12.78 25.65 -3.69
N ASP A 183 -11.61 25.18 -3.29
CA ASP A 183 -11.06 23.93 -3.79
C ASP A 183 -11.68 22.72 -3.06
N SER A 184 -12.34 21.86 -3.82
CA SER A 184 -12.88 20.58 -3.34
C SER A 184 -11.83 19.66 -2.73
N VAL A 185 -10.56 19.76 -3.15
CA VAL A 185 -9.46 19.01 -2.53
C VAL A 185 -9.21 19.52 -1.12
N LYS A 186 -9.02 20.83 -0.94
CA LYS A 186 -8.85 21.45 0.38
C LYS A 186 -10.03 21.18 1.30
N SER A 187 -11.26 21.34 0.82
CA SER A 187 -12.47 21.06 1.61
C SER A 187 -12.49 19.62 2.12
N LEU A 188 -12.17 18.63 1.27
CA LEU A 188 -12.13 17.24 1.70
C LEU A 188 -10.97 16.95 2.66
N LEU A 189 -9.82 17.61 2.50
CA LEU A 189 -8.69 17.49 3.44
C LEU A 189 -9.03 18.07 4.82
N GLN A 190 -9.76 19.19 4.88
CA GLN A 190 -10.25 19.79 6.14
C GLN A 190 -11.26 18.89 6.83
N ASP A 191 -12.21 18.34 6.08
CA ASP A 191 -13.19 17.41 6.64
C ASP A 191 -12.51 16.13 7.14
N THR A 192 -11.53 15.61 6.40
CA THR A 192 -10.75 14.42 6.80
C THR A 192 -9.98 14.69 8.09
N LEU A 193 -9.36 15.86 8.21
CA LEU A 193 -8.68 16.30 9.44
C LEU A 193 -9.64 16.29 10.63
N GLN A 194 -10.85 16.86 10.48
CA GLN A 194 -11.83 16.89 11.56
C GLN A 194 -12.32 15.49 11.92
N HIS A 195 -12.53 14.63 10.92
CA HIS A 195 -12.91 13.25 11.13
C HIS A 195 -11.88 12.47 11.96
N TYR A 196 -10.59 12.60 11.62
CA TYR A 196 -9.52 11.94 12.35
C TYR A 196 -9.37 12.46 13.78
N LYS A 197 -9.50 13.78 14.00
CA LYS A 197 -9.57 14.36 15.36
C LYS A 197 -10.72 13.77 16.18
N ASN A 198 -11.88 13.59 15.55
CA ASN A 198 -13.04 13.01 16.23
C ASN A 198 -12.84 11.51 16.57
N ILE A 199 -12.01 10.77 15.83
CA ILE A 199 -11.64 9.40 16.17
C ILE A 199 -10.72 9.41 17.40
N THR A 200 -9.64 10.19 17.36
CA THR A 200 -8.66 10.20 18.46
C THR A 200 -9.22 10.70 19.78
N VAL A 201 -10.19 11.63 19.77
CA VAL A 201 -10.89 12.10 20.98
C VAL A 201 -11.79 11.02 21.59
N ARG A 202 -12.47 10.21 20.77
CA ARG A 202 -13.34 9.12 21.25
C ARG A 202 -12.52 8.03 21.94
N THR A 203 -11.34 7.77 21.41
CA THR A 203 -10.43 6.77 21.95
C THR A 203 -9.65 7.35 23.14
N LYS A 204 -10.17 7.17 24.37
CA LYS A 204 -9.57 7.64 25.64
C LYS A 204 -8.26 6.90 26.02
N THR A 205 -7.37 6.66 25.07
CA THR A 205 -6.04 6.10 25.33
C THR A 205 -5.07 7.23 25.69
N SER A 206 -4.32 7.05 26.78
CA SER A 206 -3.16 7.89 27.05
C SER A 206 -2.21 7.86 25.86
N ARG A 207 -1.65 9.03 25.51
CA ARG A 207 -0.71 9.15 24.39
C ARG A 207 0.44 8.16 24.63
N PRO A 208 0.69 7.19 23.74
CA PRO A 208 1.64 6.13 24.06
C PRO A 208 3.04 6.71 24.22
N SER A 209 3.64 6.47 25.38
CA SER A 209 5.02 6.84 25.68
C SER A 209 5.95 5.72 25.19
N GLY A 210 6.95 6.07 24.38
CA GLY A 210 7.92 5.11 23.87
C GLY A 210 8.51 5.50 22.51
N PRO A 211 9.52 4.74 22.04
CA PRO A 211 10.07 4.94 20.70
C PRO A 211 9.02 4.65 19.63
N THR A 212 9.04 5.45 18.55
CA THR A 212 8.16 5.24 17.39
C THR A 212 8.42 3.87 16.74
N PRO A 213 7.41 2.98 16.63
CA PRO A 213 7.56 1.68 15.98
C PRO A 213 8.03 1.82 14.52
N GLY A 214 8.75 0.81 14.02
CA GLY A 214 9.29 0.80 12.65
C GLY A 214 8.19 0.97 11.59
N TRP A 215 7.09 0.21 11.72
CA TRP A 215 5.95 0.31 10.79
C TRP A 215 5.35 1.72 10.73
N LEU A 216 5.37 2.46 11.85
CA LEU A 216 4.85 3.82 11.92
C LEU A 216 5.80 4.79 11.24
N ARG A 217 7.12 4.62 11.42
CA ARG A 217 8.13 5.43 10.73
C ARG A 217 7.98 5.31 9.21
N ASP A 218 7.87 4.10 8.69
CA ASP A 218 7.71 3.85 7.26
C ASP A 218 6.42 4.49 6.71
N SER A 219 5.34 4.42 7.49
CA SER A 219 4.05 5.02 7.14
C SER A 219 4.09 6.55 7.11
N LEU A 220 4.88 7.17 7.99
CA LEU A 220 5.03 8.63 8.02
C LEU A 220 5.99 9.14 6.94
N GLN A 221 7.02 8.35 6.62
CA GLN A 221 7.94 8.68 5.55
C GLN A 221 7.23 8.75 4.19
N SER A 222 6.25 7.87 3.92
CA SER A 222 5.48 7.95 2.67
C SER A 222 4.71 9.26 2.54
N PHE A 223 4.15 9.78 3.63
CA PHE A 223 3.49 11.08 3.63
C PHE A 223 4.46 12.24 3.36
N HIS A 224 5.74 12.13 3.74
CA HIS A 224 6.74 13.15 3.35
C HIS A 224 6.95 13.23 1.84
N SER A 225 6.96 12.09 1.15
CA SER A 225 7.01 12.06 -0.32
C SER A 225 5.80 12.78 -0.91
N VAL A 226 4.61 12.55 -0.35
CA VAL A 226 3.36 13.19 -0.82
C VAL A 226 3.27 14.68 -0.48
N VAL A 227 3.96 15.19 0.56
CA VAL A 227 4.02 16.64 0.87
C VAL A 227 4.55 17.45 -0.31
N LEU A 228 5.46 16.87 -1.09
CA LEU A 228 6.13 17.54 -2.19
C LEU A 228 5.31 17.56 -3.48
N GLU A 229 4.20 16.83 -3.50
CA GLU A 229 3.36 16.64 -4.68
C GLU A 229 2.10 17.53 -4.67
N ASP A 230 1.31 17.46 -5.74
CA ASP A 230 0.00 18.12 -5.82
C ASP A 230 -0.93 17.67 -4.65
N PRO A 231 -1.66 18.58 -3.98
CA PRO A 231 -2.55 18.26 -2.86
C PRO A 231 -3.56 17.14 -3.14
N ILE A 232 -3.92 16.88 -4.40
CA ILE A 232 -4.80 15.76 -4.77
C ILE A 232 -4.23 14.40 -4.30
N TYR A 233 -2.91 14.24 -4.27
CA TYR A 233 -2.26 12.99 -3.90
C TYR A 233 -2.35 12.69 -2.41
N TRP A 234 -2.61 13.70 -1.57
CA TRP A 234 -2.99 13.46 -0.17
C TRP A 234 -4.30 12.71 -0.06
N LEU A 235 -5.28 13.04 -0.91
CA LEU A 235 -6.54 12.30 -0.95
C LEU A 235 -6.32 10.87 -1.42
N VAL A 236 -5.43 10.64 -2.38
CA VAL A 236 -5.04 9.30 -2.83
C VAL A 236 -4.39 8.49 -1.69
N ALA A 237 -3.46 9.09 -0.95
CA ALA A 237 -2.80 8.47 0.19
C ALA A 237 -3.77 8.10 1.33
N LEU A 238 -4.67 9.02 1.68
CA LEU A 238 -5.66 8.83 2.76
C LEU A 238 -6.76 7.83 2.37
N TRP A 239 -7.11 7.80 1.09
CA TRP A 239 -8.10 6.87 0.54
C TRP A 239 -7.70 5.39 0.75
N ALA A 240 -6.40 5.06 0.73
CA ALA A 240 -5.92 3.69 0.97
C ALA A 240 -6.48 3.08 2.27
N ARG A 241 -6.40 3.81 3.40
CA ARG A 241 -6.96 3.34 4.69
C ARG A 241 -8.48 3.14 4.61
N ALA A 242 -9.21 4.17 4.14
CA ALA A 242 -10.67 4.12 4.06
C ALA A 242 -11.16 2.96 3.19
N SER A 243 -10.48 2.71 2.07
CA SER A 243 -10.83 1.63 1.14
C SER A 243 -10.59 0.23 1.73
N LEU A 244 -9.52 0.03 2.50
CA LEU A 244 -9.27 -1.24 3.19
C LEU A 244 -10.35 -1.51 4.23
N HIS A 245 -10.73 -0.51 5.03
CA HIS A 245 -11.78 -0.63 6.03
C HIS A 245 -13.15 -0.87 5.39
N SER A 246 -13.45 -0.18 4.30
CA SER A 246 -14.65 -0.39 3.48
C SER A 246 -14.71 -1.84 2.97
N LEU A 247 -13.61 -2.39 2.46
CA LEU A 247 -13.56 -3.77 1.99
C LEU A 247 -13.71 -4.79 3.12
N ALA A 248 -13.04 -4.55 4.26
CA ALA A 248 -13.15 -5.39 5.44
C ALA A 248 -14.60 -5.50 5.92
N ARG A 249 -15.38 -4.42 5.83
CA ARG A 249 -16.79 -4.38 6.22
C ARG A 249 -17.63 -5.33 5.38
N GLU A 250 -17.45 -5.25 4.07
CA GLU A 250 -18.19 -6.05 3.11
C GLU A 250 -17.91 -7.54 3.26
N HIS A 251 -16.66 -7.91 3.58
CA HIS A 251 -16.20 -9.30 3.51
C HIS A 251 -16.10 -10.03 4.85
N LEU A 252 -15.90 -9.32 5.96
CA LEU A 252 -15.47 -9.95 7.22
C LEU A 252 -16.47 -9.82 8.37
N VAL A 253 -17.51 -9.00 8.29
CA VAL A 253 -18.42 -8.79 9.42
C VAL A 253 -19.52 -9.85 9.42
N PRO A 254 -19.58 -10.74 10.43
CA PRO A 254 -20.70 -11.66 10.56
C PRO A 254 -21.95 -10.86 10.95
N THR A 255 -23.01 -10.96 10.17
CA THR A 255 -24.30 -10.30 10.46
C THR A 255 -24.97 -10.86 11.73
N SER A 256 -24.58 -12.07 12.16
CA SER A 256 -25.12 -12.77 13.32
C SER A 256 -24.47 -12.41 14.65
N VAL A 257 -23.30 -11.76 14.67
CA VAL A 257 -22.60 -11.44 15.91
C VAL A 257 -23.03 -10.05 16.41
N ASN A 258 -23.64 -10.03 17.58
CA ASN A 258 -24.25 -8.82 18.16
C ASN A 258 -23.70 -8.55 19.57
N ASN A 259 -22.43 -8.15 19.65
CA ASN A 259 -21.83 -7.59 20.85
C ASN A 259 -21.46 -6.12 20.61
N THR A 260 -21.17 -5.39 21.70
CA THR A 260 -20.85 -3.96 21.67
C THR A 260 -19.69 -3.65 20.72
N PHE A 261 -18.65 -4.49 20.72
CA PHE A 261 -17.51 -4.32 19.81
C PHE A 261 -17.92 -4.38 18.33
N TYR A 262 -18.69 -5.39 17.91
CA TYR A 262 -19.12 -5.50 16.50
C TYR A 262 -20.13 -4.41 16.13
N GLN A 263 -20.88 -3.86 17.08
CA GLN A 263 -21.72 -2.68 16.87
C GLN A 263 -20.88 -1.44 16.59
N GLU A 264 -19.92 -1.12 17.47
CA GLU A 264 -18.98 0.00 17.30
C GLU A 264 -18.20 -0.11 16.00
N TRP A 265 -17.63 -1.30 15.73
CA TRP A 265 -16.90 -1.56 14.49
C TRP A 265 -17.78 -1.33 13.25
N ARG A 266 -19.04 -1.78 13.28
CA ARG A 266 -19.98 -1.56 12.17
C ARG A 266 -20.32 -0.08 12.01
N GLU A 267 -20.43 0.69 13.07
CA GLU A 267 -20.70 2.11 12.95
C GLU A 267 -19.50 2.86 12.38
N ASP A 268 -18.28 2.56 12.84
CA ASP A 268 -17.09 3.24 12.37
C ASP A 268 -16.70 2.84 10.94
N SER A 269 -16.80 1.56 10.59
CA SER A 269 -16.57 1.11 9.22
C SER A 269 -17.62 1.61 8.22
N GLN A 270 -18.85 1.89 8.66
CA GLN A 270 -19.86 2.53 7.79
C GLN A 270 -19.40 3.95 7.39
N LYS A 271 -18.79 4.68 8.32
CA LYS A 271 -18.19 5.99 8.01
C LYS A 271 -17.06 5.83 7.00
N ASP A 272 -16.22 4.80 7.10
CA ASP A 272 -15.15 4.55 6.12
C ASP A 272 -15.69 4.28 4.70
N VAL A 273 -16.88 3.66 4.55
CA VAL A 273 -17.57 3.53 3.25
C VAL A 273 -17.96 4.91 2.71
N GLU A 274 -18.56 5.76 3.54
CA GLU A 274 -18.94 7.12 3.17
C GLU A 274 -17.70 7.93 2.75
N TRP A 275 -16.61 7.86 3.52
CA TRP A 275 -15.34 8.49 3.19
C TRP A 275 -14.77 8.00 1.87
N THR A 276 -14.82 6.70 1.61
CA THR A 276 -14.39 6.12 0.33
C THR A 276 -15.14 6.73 -0.85
N GLN A 277 -16.45 6.95 -0.72
CA GLN A 277 -17.25 7.61 -1.76
C GLN A 277 -16.92 9.11 -1.90
N ARG A 278 -16.62 9.78 -0.79
CA ARG A 278 -16.18 11.18 -0.82
C ARG A 278 -14.84 11.35 -1.54
N PHE A 279 -13.86 10.48 -1.25
CA PHE A 279 -12.58 10.44 -1.97
C PHE A 279 -12.82 10.17 -3.46
N LYS A 280 -13.64 9.18 -3.81
CA LYS A 280 -14.01 8.89 -5.20
C LYS A 280 -14.51 10.13 -5.94
N SER A 281 -15.51 10.80 -5.38
CA SER A 281 -16.13 11.99 -5.98
C SER A 281 -15.12 13.10 -6.28
N VAL A 282 -14.23 13.41 -5.33
CA VAL A 282 -13.21 14.45 -5.53
C VAL A 282 -12.12 14.00 -6.51
N LEU A 283 -11.66 12.75 -6.45
CA LEU A 283 -10.64 12.23 -7.36
C LEU A 283 -11.15 12.21 -8.81
N GLU A 284 -12.39 11.77 -9.04
CA GLU A 284 -13.00 11.77 -10.38
C GLU A 284 -13.18 13.19 -10.93
N LYS A 285 -13.53 14.16 -10.07
CA LYS A 285 -13.61 15.58 -10.46
C LYS A 285 -12.26 16.14 -10.94
N HIS A 286 -11.14 15.68 -10.37
CA HIS A 286 -9.80 16.17 -10.73
C HIS A 286 -9.03 15.22 -11.66
N GLN A 287 -9.63 14.10 -12.08
CA GLN A 287 -8.93 13.07 -12.85
C GLN A 287 -8.23 13.60 -14.10
N ASN A 288 -8.77 14.66 -14.73
CA ASN A 288 -8.20 15.24 -15.93
C ASN A 288 -6.83 15.92 -15.69
N LYS A 289 -6.55 16.34 -14.46
CA LYS A 289 -5.31 17.02 -14.06
C LYS A 289 -4.37 16.13 -13.27
N THR A 290 -4.86 15.01 -12.72
CA THR A 290 -4.04 14.05 -11.98
C THR A 290 -3.18 13.22 -12.92
N HIS A 291 -1.91 12.99 -12.56
CA HIS A 291 -1.06 12.03 -13.23
C HIS A 291 -1.33 10.63 -12.67
N VAL A 292 -1.73 9.72 -13.56
CA VAL A 292 -2.33 8.44 -13.15
C VAL A 292 -1.30 7.53 -12.50
N GLN A 293 -0.06 7.54 -12.99
CA GLN A 293 0.99 6.68 -12.46
C GLN A 293 1.40 7.07 -11.04
N ASP A 294 1.45 8.37 -10.73
CA ASP A 294 1.76 8.85 -9.38
C ASP A 294 0.64 8.46 -8.42
N ALA A 295 -0.63 8.61 -8.84
CA ALA A 295 -1.77 8.17 -8.04
C ALA A 295 -1.72 6.65 -7.76
N ILE A 296 -1.38 5.83 -8.77
CA ILE A 296 -1.21 4.38 -8.61
C ILE A 296 -0.11 4.07 -7.59
N ASN A 297 1.05 4.72 -7.71
CA ASN A 297 2.22 4.48 -6.87
C ASN A 297 1.94 4.90 -5.41
N ILE A 298 1.41 6.11 -5.21
CA ILE A 298 1.08 6.65 -3.89
C ILE A 298 0.00 5.81 -3.21
N PHE A 299 -1.07 5.45 -3.93
CA PHE A 299 -2.11 4.58 -3.35
C PHE A 299 -1.53 3.22 -2.92
N ARG A 300 -0.71 2.61 -3.78
CA ARG A 300 -0.07 1.31 -3.50
C ARG A 300 0.86 1.39 -2.28
N GLU A 301 1.65 2.45 -2.19
CA GLU A 301 2.53 2.73 -1.06
C GLU A 301 1.77 2.84 0.25
N HIS A 302 0.68 3.61 0.26
CA HIS A 302 -0.15 3.76 1.45
C HIS A 302 -0.93 2.48 1.80
N MET A 303 -1.36 1.69 0.81
CA MET A 303 -1.92 0.35 1.04
C MET A 303 -0.89 -0.62 1.64
N MET A 304 0.35 -0.57 1.19
CA MET A 304 1.45 -1.35 1.76
C MET A 304 1.74 -0.94 3.21
N ASN A 305 1.62 0.35 3.53
CA ASN A 305 1.70 0.83 4.90
C ASN A 305 0.54 0.33 5.77
N GLN A 306 -0.69 0.23 5.24
CA GLN A 306 -1.79 -0.45 5.93
C GLN A 306 -1.47 -1.94 6.19
N LYS A 307 -0.83 -2.64 5.23
CA LYS A 307 -0.39 -4.02 5.47
C LYS A 307 0.58 -4.11 6.65
N ARG A 308 1.59 -3.23 6.70
CA ARG A 308 2.58 -3.19 7.80
C ARG A 308 1.92 -2.90 9.14
N PHE A 309 0.96 -1.98 9.18
CA PHE A 309 0.14 -1.70 10.35
C PHE A 309 -0.54 -2.98 10.86
N TYR A 310 -1.28 -3.68 10.00
CA TYR A 310 -2.05 -4.87 10.39
C TYR A 310 -1.20 -6.14 10.61
N MET A 311 0.06 -6.15 10.14
CA MET A 311 1.05 -7.17 10.49
C MET A 311 1.71 -6.91 11.84
N ALA A 312 1.77 -5.64 12.28
CA ALA A 312 2.32 -5.28 13.59
C ALA A 312 1.34 -5.51 14.74
N VAL A 313 0.04 -5.60 14.43
CA VAL A 313 -0.99 -6.01 15.37
C VAL A 313 -0.90 -7.53 15.57
N ASP A 314 -0.51 -7.95 16.78
CA ASP A 314 -0.63 -9.34 17.20
C ASP A 314 -1.83 -9.50 18.14
N CYS A 315 -2.71 -10.43 17.79
CA CYS A 315 -3.90 -10.79 18.57
C CYS A 315 -3.66 -11.99 19.49
N ASN A 316 -2.51 -12.66 19.36
CA ASN A 316 -2.04 -13.76 20.20
C ASN A 316 -0.57 -13.51 20.62
N PRO A 317 -0.30 -12.46 21.43
CA PRO A 317 1.04 -11.99 21.76
C PRO A 317 1.87 -12.93 22.64
#